data_AF-A0A165CVB4-F1
#
_entry.id   AF-A0A165CVB4-F1
#
_cell.length_a   1.000
_cell.length_b   1.000
_cell.length_c   1.000
_cell.angle_alpha   90.00
_cell.angle_beta   90.00
_cell.angle_gamma   90.00
#
_symmetry.space_group_name_H-M   'P 1'
#
loop_
_entity.id
_entity.type
_entity.pdbx_description
1 polymer ?
#
loop_
_entity_poly.entity_id
_entity_poly.type
_entity_poly.pdbx_seq_one_letter_code
_entity_poly.pdbx_strand_id
1 'polypeptide(L)'
;LPPVLKLGKEARCRCGAVVDDSTPITTMDCIVYDHCGATRTSLEVRRCPRCPSKSRMSAGPDLGELGLFNYNNSTIISHALLNKYDAMVSASETTFHAFCLIMAREYEMYGSPLEFMGEDRFRTCWFSFLQLQTCGDAFTCTVCGDAPRVVIVDGVTVGFQKRKQTSTLRPPTHACATSACHSNVRVPKK
;
A
#
# COMPACT_ATOMS: atom_id res chain seq x y z
N LEU A 1 8.70 0.72 21.22
CA LEU A 1 9.54 0.77 20.00
C LEU A 1 10.97 1.12 20.41
N PRO A 2 12.03 0.49 19.87
CA PRO A 2 13.40 0.93 20.12
C PRO A 2 13.65 2.38 19.64
N PRO A 3 14.59 3.12 20.26
CA PRO A 3 14.87 4.51 19.91
C PRO A 3 15.59 4.69 18.57
N VAL A 4 16.29 3.66 18.11
CA VAL A 4 16.93 3.62 16.79
C VAL A 4 16.64 2.27 16.15
N LEU A 5 16.10 2.30 14.93
CA LEU A 5 15.86 1.12 14.12
C LEU A 5 17.14 0.76 13.36
N LYS A 6 17.74 -0.37 13.74
CA LYS A 6 19.06 -0.81 13.23
C LYS A 6 19.00 -1.32 11.80
N LEU A 7 20.07 -1.09 11.04
CA LEU A 7 20.19 -1.60 9.68
C LEU A 7 20.38 -3.12 9.72
N GLY A 8 19.46 -3.86 9.09
CA GLY A 8 19.56 -5.31 8.96
C GLY A 8 20.44 -5.74 7.77
N LYS A 9 20.81 -7.04 7.74
CA LYS A 9 21.58 -7.63 6.62
C LYS A 9 20.82 -7.61 5.29
N GLU A 10 19.50 -7.58 5.36
CA GLU A 10 18.63 -7.56 4.17
C GLU A 10 18.29 -6.16 3.69
N ALA A 11 19.00 -5.13 4.16
CA ALA A 11 18.75 -3.76 3.76
C ALA A 11 18.91 -3.57 2.25
N ARG A 12 17.85 -3.08 1.62
CA ARG A 12 17.80 -2.84 0.17
C ARG A 12 17.33 -1.43 -0.11
N CYS A 13 17.91 -0.84 -1.14
CA CYS A 13 17.37 0.39 -1.71
C CYS A 13 16.15 0.05 -2.58
N ARG A 14 15.23 1.01 -2.74
CA ARG A 14 14.08 0.91 -3.67
C ARG A 14 14.46 0.47 -5.10
N CYS A 15 15.66 0.78 -5.57
CA CYS A 15 16.14 0.35 -6.90
C CYS A 15 16.61 -1.12 -6.95
N GLY A 16 16.47 -1.87 -5.85
CA GLY A 16 16.92 -3.25 -5.71
C GLY A 16 18.40 -3.41 -5.38
N ALA A 17 19.16 -2.32 -5.25
CA ALA A 17 20.57 -2.39 -4.85
C ALA A 17 20.69 -2.90 -3.40
N VAL A 18 21.47 -3.96 -3.22
CA VAL A 18 22.03 -4.35 -1.93
C VAL A 18 23.19 -3.41 -1.64
N VAL A 19 23.27 -2.91 -0.41
CA VAL A 19 24.31 -1.95 -0.04
C VAL A 19 25.46 -2.69 0.65
N ASP A 20 26.66 -2.43 0.15
CA ASP A 20 27.88 -3.01 0.67
C ASP A 20 28.21 -2.50 2.08
N ASP A 21 28.86 -3.36 2.87
CA ASP A 21 29.24 -3.06 4.26
C ASP A 21 30.32 -1.97 4.35
N SER A 22 31.03 -1.69 3.26
CA SER A 22 31.99 -0.58 3.17
C SER A 22 31.36 0.81 3.22
N THR A 23 30.06 0.93 2.91
CA THR A 23 29.37 2.23 2.93
C THR A 23 29.04 2.63 4.37
N PRO A 24 29.41 3.84 4.82
CA PRO A 24 29.17 4.25 6.19
C PRO A 24 27.68 4.31 6.51
N ILE A 25 27.34 3.85 7.72
CA ILE A 25 25.99 3.94 8.26
C ILE A 25 25.73 5.40 8.64
N THR A 26 24.57 5.90 8.24
CA THR A 26 24.07 7.23 8.59
C THR A 26 22.73 7.09 9.30
N THR A 27 22.41 8.03 10.18
CA THR A 27 21.12 8.05 10.88
C THR A 27 20.16 9.01 10.18
N MET A 28 18.91 8.61 10.04
CA MET A 28 17.83 9.41 9.45
C MET A 28 16.61 9.42 10.37
N ASP A 29 15.94 10.56 10.47
CA ASP A 29 14.69 10.67 11.23
C ASP A 29 13.52 10.11 10.45
N CYS A 30 12.60 9.47 11.17
CA CYS A 30 11.38 8.90 10.62
C CYS A 30 10.22 8.96 11.62
N ILE A 31 9.03 8.72 11.09
CA ILE A 31 7.81 8.61 11.86
C ILE A 31 7.31 7.18 11.73
N VAL A 32 7.04 6.54 12.87
CA VAL A 32 6.39 5.24 12.94
C VAL A 32 4.93 5.47 13.30
N TYR A 33 4.04 5.02 12.42
CA TYR A 33 2.60 5.06 12.60
C TYR A 33 2.10 3.69 13.05
N ASP A 34 1.37 3.67 14.16
CA ASP A 34 0.74 2.48 14.72
C ASP A 34 -0.77 2.71 14.88
N HIS A 35 -1.53 1.67 15.22
CA HIS A 35 -2.97 1.75 15.48
C HIS A 35 -3.33 2.53 16.76
N CYS A 36 -2.38 2.71 17.68
CA CYS A 36 -2.59 3.44 18.94
C CYS A 36 -2.04 4.88 18.92
N GLY A 37 -1.24 5.24 17.92
CA GLY A 37 -0.60 6.54 17.83
C GLY A 37 0.61 6.52 16.91
N ALA A 38 1.25 7.67 16.73
CA ALA A 38 2.48 7.80 15.96
C ALA A 38 3.62 8.36 16.81
N THR A 39 4.86 8.00 16.50
CA THR A 39 6.04 8.42 17.27
C THR A 39 7.21 8.73 16.34
N ARG A 40 8.02 9.73 16.71
CA ARG A 40 9.28 10.03 16.02
C ARG A 40 10.37 9.10 16.54
N THR A 41 11.14 8.54 15.62
CA THR A 41 12.32 7.72 15.92
C THR A 41 13.37 7.95 14.84
N SER A 42 14.56 7.42 15.04
CA SER A 42 15.58 7.41 13.99
C SER A 42 15.81 5.99 13.47
N LEU A 43 16.34 5.88 12.26
CA LEU A 43 16.77 4.62 11.67
C LEU A 43 18.17 4.75 11.06
N GLU A 44 18.85 3.63 11.00
CA GLU A 44 20.13 3.52 10.30
C GLU A 44 19.89 3.24 8.82
N VAL A 45 20.59 3.97 7.96
CA VAL A 45 20.54 3.81 6.50
C VAL A 45 21.94 3.91 5.91
N ARG A 46 22.14 3.27 4.76
CA ARG A 46 23.34 3.47 3.93
C ARG A 46 22.97 4.07 2.59
N ARG A 47 23.82 4.95 2.08
CA ARG A 47 23.62 5.58 0.77
C ARG A 47 23.61 4.52 -0.32
N CYS A 48 22.65 4.62 -1.23
CA CYS A 48 22.58 3.68 -2.35
C CYS A 48 23.73 3.96 -3.35
N PRO A 49 24.51 2.95 -3.77
CA PRO A 49 25.60 3.12 -4.72
C PRO A 49 25.11 3.29 -6.17
N ARG A 50 23.91 2.76 -6.50
CA ARG A 50 23.35 2.81 -7.87
C ARG A 50 22.53 4.07 -8.15
N CYS A 51 21.91 4.63 -7.12
CA CYS A 51 21.02 5.77 -7.30
C CYS A 51 21.82 7.06 -7.45
N PRO A 52 21.44 7.98 -8.36
CA PRO A 52 22.12 9.25 -8.51
C PRO A 52 22.11 10.03 -7.19
N SER A 53 23.19 10.74 -6.88
CA SER A 53 23.30 11.58 -5.67
C SER A 53 22.13 12.53 -5.47
N LYS A 54 21.54 13.03 -6.56
CA LYS A 54 20.37 13.93 -6.55
C LYS A 54 19.10 13.28 -6.02
N SER A 55 18.97 11.96 -6.15
CA SER A 55 17.78 11.21 -5.75
C SER A 55 17.66 11.00 -4.24
N ARG A 56 18.73 11.24 -3.46
CA ARG A 56 18.80 11.07 -2.01
C ARG A 56 18.29 9.69 -1.53
N MET A 57 18.40 8.67 -2.36
CA MET A 57 17.96 7.32 -2.01
C MET A 57 18.99 6.62 -1.12
N SER A 58 18.48 5.95 -0.10
CA SER A 58 19.25 5.15 0.84
C SER A 58 18.60 3.78 1.01
N ALA A 59 19.40 2.76 1.27
CA ALA A 59 18.89 1.49 1.74
C ALA A 59 18.67 1.58 3.25
N GLY A 60 17.44 1.27 3.67
CA GLY A 60 17.08 1.14 5.06
C GLY A 60 16.76 -0.31 5.43
N PRO A 61 16.45 -0.56 6.70
CA PRO A 61 16.08 -1.87 7.19
C PRO A 61 14.70 -2.29 6.67
N ASP A 62 14.49 -3.60 6.54
CA ASP A 62 13.20 -4.18 6.17
C ASP A 62 12.15 -4.02 7.30
N LEU A 63 12.58 -4.28 8.54
CA LEU A 63 11.80 -4.16 9.78
C LEU A 63 10.65 -5.18 9.94
N GLY A 64 10.50 -6.15 9.03
CA GLY A 64 9.45 -7.17 9.11
C GLY A 64 9.45 -7.96 10.42
N GLU A 65 10.64 -8.27 10.98
CA GLU A 65 10.78 -8.95 12.28
C GLU A 65 10.19 -8.16 13.46
N LEU A 66 10.10 -6.84 13.34
CA LEU A 66 9.49 -5.96 14.34
C LEU A 66 7.99 -5.74 14.10
N GLY A 67 7.42 -6.39 13.07
CA GLY A 67 6.05 -6.14 12.65
C GLY A 67 5.86 -4.73 12.08
N LEU A 68 6.89 -4.19 11.41
CA LEU A 68 6.86 -2.87 10.81
C LEU A 68 7.14 -2.96 9.31
N PHE A 69 6.49 -2.11 8.55
CA PHE A 69 6.67 -1.91 7.13
C PHE A 69 7.39 -0.59 6.87
N ASN A 70 8.59 -0.66 6.32
CA ASN A 70 9.35 0.51 5.89
C ASN A 70 8.93 0.97 4.48
N TYR A 71 8.07 2.00 4.40
CA TYR A 71 7.61 2.52 3.11
C TYR A 71 8.71 3.29 2.35
N ASN A 72 9.44 4.18 3.02
CA ASN A 72 10.41 5.05 2.35
C ASN A 72 11.53 5.64 3.25
N ASN A 73 11.87 4.96 4.35
CA ASN A 73 12.82 5.40 5.38
C ASN A 73 12.41 6.65 6.17
N SER A 74 11.36 7.38 5.80
CA SER A 74 10.83 8.51 6.60
C SER A 74 9.46 8.23 7.19
N THR A 75 8.71 7.34 6.54
CA THR A 75 7.39 6.86 6.96
C THR A 75 7.49 5.36 7.13
N ILE A 76 7.21 4.91 8.34
CA ILE A 76 7.19 3.50 8.74
C ILE A 76 5.81 3.24 9.35
N ILE A 77 5.23 2.09 9.05
CA ILE A 77 3.87 1.76 9.46
C ILE A 77 3.87 0.39 10.12
N SER A 78 3.17 0.22 11.22
CA SER A 78 3.03 -1.10 11.84
C SER A 78 2.14 -2.01 11.01
N HIS A 79 2.47 -3.31 11.01
CA HIS A 79 1.58 -4.34 10.46
C HIS A 79 0.23 -4.35 11.19
N ALA A 80 0.21 -4.03 12.49
CA ALA A 80 -1.04 -3.91 13.25
C ALA A 80 -1.98 -2.84 12.67
N LEU A 81 -1.46 -1.67 12.27
CA LEU A 81 -2.24 -0.61 11.63
C LEU A 81 -2.75 -1.04 10.25
N LEU A 82 -1.91 -1.69 9.46
CA LEU A 82 -2.28 -2.18 8.12
C LEU A 82 -3.34 -3.29 8.19
N ASN A 83 -3.14 -4.26 9.07
CA ASN A 83 -4.07 -5.36 9.31
C ASN A 83 -5.40 -4.88 9.90
N LYS A 84 -5.40 -3.78 10.68
CA LYS A 84 -6.64 -3.14 11.14
C LYS A 84 -7.47 -2.65 9.96
N TYR A 85 -6.82 -2.04 8.96
CA TYR A 85 -7.54 -1.64 7.75
C TYR A 85 -8.02 -2.84 6.95
N ASP A 86 -7.20 -3.88 6.78
CA ASP A 86 -7.60 -5.13 6.11
C ASP A 86 -8.86 -5.72 6.76
N ALA A 87 -8.90 -5.82 8.09
CA ALA A 87 -10.06 -6.30 8.83
C ALA A 87 -11.30 -5.42 8.57
N MET A 88 -11.16 -4.10 8.57
CA MET A 88 -12.28 -3.18 8.37
C MET A 88 -12.79 -3.16 6.94
N VAL A 89 -11.90 -3.21 5.94
CA VAL A 89 -12.31 -3.25 4.53
C VAL A 89 -12.97 -4.60 4.21
N SER A 90 -12.46 -5.72 4.75
CA SER A 90 -13.06 -7.04 4.55
C SER A 90 -14.40 -7.22 5.28
N ALA A 91 -14.54 -6.69 6.50
CA ALA A 91 -15.75 -6.90 7.30
C ALA A 91 -16.87 -5.88 7.01
N SER A 92 -16.52 -4.68 6.55
CA SER A 92 -17.48 -3.55 6.46
C SER A 92 -17.29 -2.65 5.25
N GLU A 93 -16.50 -3.08 4.26
CA GLU A 93 -16.24 -2.30 3.04
C GLU A 93 -15.72 -0.88 3.33
N THR A 94 -14.98 -0.73 4.44
CA THR A 94 -14.50 0.57 4.89
C THR A 94 -13.60 1.23 3.85
N THR A 95 -14.01 2.42 3.41
CA THR A 95 -13.20 3.25 2.49
C THR A 95 -11.96 3.82 3.17
N PHE A 96 -10.92 4.17 2.40
CA PHE A 96 -9.73 4.84 2.93
C PHE A 96 -10.07 6.12 3.70
N HIS A 97 -11.00 6.93 3.17
CA HIS A 97 -11.46 8.15 3.80
C HIS A 97 -12.05 7.88 5.20
N ALA A 98 -12.99 6.94 5.28
CA ALA A 98 -13.63 6.58 6.54
C ALA A 98 -12.61 6.02 7.55
N PHE A 99 -11.69 5.16 7.10
CA PHE A 99 -10.63 4.63 7.95
C PHE A 99 -9.72 5.73 8.49
N CYS A 100 -9.20 6.61 7.64
CA CYS A 100 -8.30 7.68 8.07
C CYS A 100 -8.99 8.65 9.04
N LEU A 101 -10.28 8.93 8.84
CA LEU A 101 -11.07 9.74 9.77
C LEU A 101 -11.22 9.07 11.14
N ILE A 102 -11.47 7.76 11.17
CA ILE A 102 -11.54 6.99 12.42
C ILE A 102 -10.18 7.02 13.13
N MET A 103 -9.09 6.74 12.42
CA MET A 103 -7.75 6.75 12.98
C MET A 103 -7.33 8.13 13.51
N ALA A 104 -7.68 9.21 12.82
CA ALA A 104 -7.42 10.57 13.29
C ALA A 104 -8.13 10.85 14.63
N ARG A 105 -9.40 10.47 14.75
CA ARG A 105 -10.17 10.60 16.01
C ARG A 105 -9.61 9.73 17.13
N GLU A 106 -9.21 8.51 16.82
CA GLU A 106 -8.56 7.62 17.81
C GLU A 106 -7.24 8.21 18.29
N TYR A 107 -6.42 8.77 17.40
CA TYR A 107 -5.17 9.43 17.76
C TYR A 107 -5.40 10.62 18.71
N GLU A 108 -6.42 11.44 18.45
CA GLU A 108 -6.82 12.52 19.34
C GLU A 108 -7.28 11.98 20.71
N MET A 109 -8.14 10.95 20.71
CA MET A 109 -8.68 10.35 21.93
C MET A 109 -7.60 9.68 22.80
N TYR A 110 -6.61 9.04 22.18
CA TYR A 110 -5.50 8.40 22.88
C TYR A 110 -4.34 9.35 23.20
N GLY A 111 -4.43 10.62 22.80
CA GLY A 111 -3.38 11.61 23.05
C GLY A 111 -2.08 11.31 22.30
N SER A 112 -2.18 10.82 21.06
CA SER A 112 -1.03 10.59 20.19
C SER A 112 -0.21 11.89 20.04
N PRO A 113 1.14 11.84 20.15
CA PRO A 113 1.97 13.04 20.05
C PRO A 113 2.05 13.59 18.62
N LEU A 114 1.58 12.83 17.62
CA LEU A 114 1.52 13.21 16.22
C LEU A 114 0.15 12.89 15.66
N GLU A 115 -0.29 13.69 14.68
CA GLU A 115 -1.52 13.44 13.92
C GLU A 115 -1.40 12.21 13.02
N PHE A 116 -2.55 11.60 12.71
CA PHE A 116 -2.61 10.53 11.72
C PHE A 116 -2.25 11.05 10.33
N MET A 117 -1.72 10.16 9.48
CA MET A 117 -1.34 10.55 8.11
C MET A 117 -2.56 10.82 7.22
N GLY A 118 -2.36 11.65 6.19
CA GLY A 118 -3.38 11.89 5.18
C GLY A 118 -3.72 10.67 4.34
N GLU A 119 -4.95 10.65 3.81
CA GLU A 119 -5.54 9.53 3.05
C GLU A 119 -4.67 9.07 1.88
N ASP A 120 -4.17 9.98 1.05
CA ASP A 120 -3.33 9.64 -0.10
C ASP A 120 -2.04 8.91 0.31
N ARG A 121 -1.45 9.30 1.45
CA ARG A 121 -0.25 8.67 1.98
C ARG A 121 -0.58 7.28 2.51
N PHE A 122 -1.63 7.16 3.32
CA PHE A 122 -2.05 5.86 3.85
C PHE A 122 -2.36 4.88 2.73
N ARG A 123 -3.18 5.28 1.74
CA ARG A 123 -3.52 4.48 0.57
C ARG A 123 -2.28 3.99 -0.17
N THR A 124 -1.30 4.88 -0.40
CA THR A 124 -0.06 4.50 -1.09
C THR A 124 0.76 3.49 -0.30
N CYS A 125 0.83 3.67 1.03
CA CYS A 125 1.55 2.75 1.89
C CYS A 125 0.87 1.37 1.93
N TRP A 126 -0.46 1.34 2.06
CA TRP A 126 -1.22 0.10 2.08
C TRP A 126 -1.06 -0.69 0.78
N PHE A 127 -1.20 -0.05 -0.40
CA PHE A 127 -0.95 -0.74 -1.67
C PHE A 127 0.50 -1.21 -1.82
N SER A 128 1.47 -0.51 -1.23
CA SER A 128 2.87 -0.95 -1.23
C SER A 128 3.08 -2.16 -0.33
N PHE A 129 2.39 -2.21 0.81
CA PHE A 129 2.41 -3.36 1.71
C PHE A 129 1.74 -4.59 1.09
N LEU A 130 0.60 -4.42 0.41
CA LEU A 130 -0.06 -5.51 -0.31
C LEU A 130 0.84 -6.17 -1.35
N GLN A 131 1.72 -5.41 -2.01
CA GLN A 131 2.67 -5.99 -2.98
C GLN A 131 3.69 -6.95 -2.35
N LEU A 132 3.90 -6.88 -1.03
CA LEU A 132 4.75 -7.79 -0.28
C LEU A 132 4.01 -9.05 0.18
N GLN A 133 2.68 -8.99 0.26
CA GLN A 133 1.87 -10.14 0.65
C GLN A 133 1.83 -11.12 -0.53
N THR A 134 2.38 -12.32 -0.30
CA THR A 134 2.18 -13.42 -1.24
C THR A 134 0.79 -13.96 -1.00
N CYS A 135 -0.19 -13.52 -1.79
CA CYS A 135 -1.51 -14.15 -1.86
C CYS A 135 -1.37 -15.50 -2.59
N GLY A 136 -0.76 -16.45 -1.88
CA GLY A 136 -0.44 -17.80 -2.34
C GLY A 136 -1.61 -18.77 -2.22
N ASP A 137 -2.84 -18.28 -2.29
CA ASP A 137 -3.96 -19.14 -2.62
C ASP A 137 -4.10 -18.97 -4.12
N ALA A 138 -3.56 -19.92 -4.87
CA ALA A 138 -3.87 -20.02 -6.27
C ALA A 138 -5.40 -19.90 -6.36
N PHE A 139 -5.90 -18.90 -7.08
CA PHE A 139 -7.33 -18.72 -7.40
C PHE A 139 -7.78 -19.86 -8.34
N THR A 140 -7.37 -21.08 -8.02
CA THR A 140 -7.71 -22.35 -8.62
C THR A 140 -9.11 -22.66 -8.12
N CYS A 141 -10.07 -22.33 -8.98
CA CYS A 141 -11.43 -22.80 -8.80
C CYS A 141 -11.40 -24.32 -8.56
N THR A 142 -11.95 -24.80 -7.45
CA THR A 142 -11.96 -26.24 -7.10
C THR A 142 -12.70 -27.10 -8.14
N VAL A 143 -13.50 -26.46 -9.00
CA VAL A 143 -14.21 -27.08 -10.13
C VAL A 143 -13.47 -26.92 -11.46
N CYS A 144 -12.77 -25.79 -11.64
CA CYS A 144 -12.27 -25.34 -12.94
C CYS A 144 -10.76 -25.51 -13.11
N GLY A 145 -10.02 -25.76 -12.01
CA GLY A 145 -8.57 -25.83 -12.00
C GLY A 145 -7.89 -24.47 -12.24
N ASP A 146 -6.63 -24.54 -12.65
CA ASP A 146 -5.83 -23.37 -13.00
C ASP A 146 -6.29 -22.77 -14.34
N ALA A 147 -6.21 -21.44 -14.47
CA ALA A 147 -6.55 -20.70 -15.68
C ALA A 147 -7.99 -20.95 -16.20
N PRO A 148 -9.04 -20.60 -15.43
CA PRO A 148 -10.41 -20.73 -15.90
C PRO A 148 -10.64 -19.88 -17.17
N ARG A 149 -11.41 -20.41 -18.12
CA ARG A 149 -11.74 -19.72 -19.38
C ARG A 149 -12.37 -18.34 -19.16
N VAL A 150 -13.03 -18.15 -18.02
CA VAL A 150 -13.65 -16.89 -17.60
C VAL A 150 -13.36 -16.69 -16.11
N VAL A 151 -12.69 -15.59 -15.77
CA VAL A 151 -12.55 -15.12 -14.39
C VAL A 151 -13.61 -14.04 -14.17
N ILE A 152 -14.59 -14.31 -13.32
CA ILE A 152 -15.50 -13.28 -12.82
C ILE A 152 -14.87 -12.73 -11.55
N VAL A 153 -14.21 -11.58 -11.69
CA VAL A 153 -13.77 -10.81 -10.52
C VAL A 153 -14.96 -9.96 -10.12
N ASP A 154 -15.48 -10.15 -8.90
CA ASP A 154 -16.44 -9.21 -8.32
C ASP A 154 -15.67 -7.93 -8.00
N GLY A 155 -15.62 -7.05 -9.00
CA GLY A 155 -14.66 -5.96 -9.10
C GLY A 155 -15.28 -4.64 -8.70
N VAL A 156 -14.68 -4.01 -7.69
CA VAL A 156 -14.78 -2.59 -7.37
C VAL A 156 -14.69 -1.75 -8.66
N THR A 157 -15.59 -0.77 -8.80
CA THR A 157 -15.62 0.13 -9.95
C THR A 157 -14.43 1.10 -9.90
N VAL A 158 -13.39 0.86 -10.69
CA VAL A 158 -12.28 1.81 -10.88
C VAL A 158 -12.66 2.81 -11.97
N GLY A 159 -13.05 4.02 -11.57
CA GLY A 159 -13.31 5.12 -12.50
C GLY A 159 -12.01 5.69 -13.08
N PHE A 160 -11.75 5.46 -14.37
CA PHE A 160 -10.67 6.15 -15.07
C PHE A 160 -11.03 7.62 -15.31
N GLN A 161 -10.08 8.54 -15.14
CA GLN A 161 -10.25 9.92 -15.58
C GLN A 161 -10.50 9.97 -17.09
N LYS A 162 -11.46 10.78 -17.56
CA LYS A 162 -11.89 10.89 -18.98
C LYS A 162 -10.71 11.01 -19.97
N ARG A 163 -9.63 11.69 -19.57
CA ARG A 163 -8.39 11.85 -20.36
C ARG A 163 -7.56 10.57 -20.58
N LYS A 164 -7.78 9.51 -19.79
CA LYS A 164 -7.12 8.20 -19.92
C LYS A 164 -8.01 7.14 -20.58
N GLN A 165 -9.22 7.51 -20.97
CA GLN A 165 -10.12 6.64 -21.69
C GLN A 165 -9.70 6.63 -23.17
N THR A 166 -8.99 5.58 -23.59
CA THR A 166 -8.64 5.36 -25.01
C THR A 166 -9.86 4.85 -25.78
N SER A 167 -9.86 5.03 -27.11
CA SER A 167 -10.90 4.48 -27.99
C SER A 167 -11.00 2.95 -27.97
N THR A 168 -9.97 2.29 -27.43
CA THR A 168 -9.82 0.83 -27.33
C THR A 168 -10.34 0.24 -26.02
N LEU A 169 -10.59 1.06 -24.98
CA LEU A 169 -11.21 0.57 -23.75
C LEU A 169 -12.68 0.21 -24.03
N ARG A 170 -13.02 -1.05 -23.76
CA ARG A 170 -14.39 -1.57 -23.78
C ARG A 170 -14.67 -2.25 -22.44
N PRO A 171 -15.91 -2.18 -21.92
CA PRO A 171 -16.29 -2.99 -20.78
C PRO A 171 -15.98 -4.47 -21.06
N PRO A 172 -15.54 -5.25 -20.07
CA PRO A 172 -15.27 -6.69 -20.25
C PRO A 172 -16.51 -7.53 -20.54
N THR A 173 -17.70 -6.92 -20.58
CA THR A 173 -18.95 -7.57 -20.94
C THR A 173 -19.13 -7.58 -22.46
N HIS A 174 -19.06 -8.77 -23.06
CA HIS A 174 -19.54 -8.99 -24.43
C HIS A 174 -21.07 -8.98 -24.42
N ALA A 175 -21.69 -8.03 -25.13
CA ALA A 175 -23.12 -8.08 -25.40
C ALA A 175 -23.40 -9.22 -26.39
N CYS A 176 -24.32 -10.11 -26.05
CA CYS A 176 -24.85 -11.13 -26.94
C CYS A 176 -26.35 -10.90 -27.18
N ALA A 177 -26.95 -11.68 -28.08
CA ALA A 177 -28.37 -11.55 -28.42
C ALA A 177 -29.33 -11.72 -27.23
N THR A 178 -28.87 -12.33 -26.13
CA THR A 178 -29.65 -12.54 -24.90
C THR A 178 -29.30 -11.56 -23.78
N SER A 179 -28.40 -10.60 -24.01
CA SER A 179 -28.06 -9.59 -23.00
C SER A 179 -29.25 -8.66 -22.72
N ALA A 180 -29.46 -8.31 -21.46
CA ALA A 180 -30.54 -7.42 -21.05
C ALA A 180 -30.35 -6.02 -21.66
N CYS A 181 -31.27 -5.59 -22.52
CA CYS A 181 -31.31 -4.25 -23.08
C CYS A 181 -32.24 -3.37 -22.25
N HIS A 182 -31.69 -2.33 -21.62
CA HIS A 182 -32.49 -1.31 -20.93
C HIS A 182 -32.77 -0.14 -21.88
N SER A 183 -34.06 0.14 -22.15
CA SER A 183 -34.51 1.17 -23.10
C SER A 183 -34.29 2.62 -22.61
N ASN A 184 -34.00 2.81 -21.32
CA ASN A 184 -33.95 4.12 -20.67
C ASN A 184 -32.54 4.56 -20.23
N VAL A 185 -31.50 4.14 -20.96
CA VAL A 185 -30.13 4.59 -20.66
C VAL A 185 -29.89 5.96 -21.31
N ARG A 186 -29.75 7.02 -20.49
CA ARG A 186 -29.31 8.33 -20.98
C ARG A 186 -27.90 8.23 -21.53
N VAL A 187 -27.74 8.42 -22.84
CA VAL A 187 -26.42 8.49 -23.49
C VAL A 187 -25.60 9.63 -22.88
N PRO A 188 -24.32 9.41 -22.53
CA PRO A 188 -23.46 10.48 -22.06
C PRO A 188 -23.32 11.57 -23.13
N LYS A 189 -23.53 12.85 -22.75
CA LYS A 189 -23.25 13.98 -23.63
C LYS A 189 -21.75 13.99 -23.95
N LYS A 190 -21.41 14.10 -25.25
CA LYS A 190 -20.02 14.12 -25.74
C LYS A 190 -19.21 15.21 -25.05
#